data_AF-A0A6P7FH20-F1
#
_entry.id   AF-A0A6P7FH20-F1
#
_cell.length_a   1.000
_cell.length_b   1.000
_cell.length_c   1.000
_cell.angle_alpha   90.00
_cell.angle_beta   90.00
_cell.angle_gamma   90.00
#
_symmetry.space_group_name_H-M   'P 1'
#
loop_
_entity.id
_entity.type
_entity.pdbx_description
1 polymer ?
#
loop_
_entity_poly.entity_id
_entity_poly.type
_entity_poly.pdbx_seq_one_letter_code
_entity_poly.pdbx_strand_id
1 'polypeptide(L)'
;MLRFAFFLCALMVFCNAMPDEIDLKQELAGLQILHNECKEDCGVTDGELDEARKQGQLTDNVGKYVFCMAKKTGLLTDDNKVNKDVIKERFGKRDPQVVDNILNNCITEDTVDEKGILKIIQCIMDTYGSKKPQK
;
A
#
# COMPACT_ATOMS: atom_id res chain seq x y z
N MET A 1 -20.19 7.52 -54.41
CA MET A 1 -19.05 6.87 -53.74
C MET A 1 -18.47 7.67 -52.56
N LEU A 2 -18.66 9.00 -52.48
CA LEU A 2 -18.10 9.85 -51.40
C LEU A 2 -18.84 9.81 -50.04
N ARG A 3 -20.00 9.15 -49.95
CA ARG A 3 -20.85 9.12 -48.73
C ARG A 3 -20.51 8.00 -47.73
N PHE A 4 -19.78 6.96 -48.15
CA PHE A 4 -19.36 5.86 -47.28
C PHE A 4 -18.07 6.13 -46.49
N ALA A 5 -17.26 7.12 -46.93
CA ALA A 5 -15.99 7.45 -46.28
C ALA A 5 -16.17 8.14 -44.91
N PHE A 6 -17.26 8.89 -44.72
CA PHE A 6 -17.51 9.60 -43.46
C PHE A 6 -17.91 8.66 -42.30
N PHE A 7 -18.55 7.52 -42.59
CA PHE A 7 -18.92 6.55 -41.54
C PHE A 7 -17.72 5.73 -41.03
N LEU A 8 -16.69 5.52 -41.84
CA LEU A 8 -15.49 4.79 -41.45
C LEU A 8 -14.56 5.60 -40.52
N CYS A 9 -14.53 6.92 -40.63
CA CYS A 9 -13.74 7.77 -39.73
C CYS A 9 -14.35 7.89 -38.32
N ALA A 10 -15.67 7.78 -38.19
CA ALA A 10 -16.35 7.88 -36.89
C ALA A 10 -16.12 6.65 -35.98
N LEU A 11 -15.85 5.47 -36.55
CA LEU A 11 -15.60 4.24 -35.78
C LEU A 11 -14.17 4.15 -35.21
N MET A 12 -13.18 4.84 -35.79
CA MET A 12 -11.80 4.82 -35.27
C MET A 12 -11.59 5.71 -34.03
N VAL A 13 -12.54 6.59 -33.69
CA VAL A 13 -12.42 7.51 -32.54
C VAL A 13 -12.81 6.83 -31.22
N PHE A 14 -13.52 5.70 -31.26
CA PHE A 14 -14.04 5.02 -30.05
C PHE A 14 -13.14 3.89 -29.50
N CYS A 15 -12.01 3.55 -30.14
CA CYS A 15 -11.16 2.43 -29.69
C CYS A 15 -10.04 2.80 -28.69
N ASN A 16 -9.85 4.07 -28.35
CA ASN A 16 -8.74 4.51 -27.47
C ASN A 16 -9.13 4.78 -26.01
N ALA A 17 -10.31 4.32 -25.56
CA ALA A 17 -10.83 4.64 -24.23
C ALA A 17 -11.02 3.41 -23.32
N MET A 18 -10.16 2.39 -23.42
CA MET A 18 -10.05 1.38 -22.36
C MET A 18 -8.94 1.80 -21.38
N PRO A 19 -9.25 2.06 -20.10
CA PRO A 19 -8.23 2.35 -19.10
C PRO A 19 -7.44 1.10 -18.73
N ASP A 20 -6.19 1.33 -18.35
CA ASP A 20 -5.09 0.40 -18.07
C ASP A 20 -5.43 -0.84 -17.21
N GLU A 21 -5.56 -2.02 -17.82
CA GLU A 21 -5.31 -3.30 -17.12
C GLU A 21 -3.80 -3.57 -16.92
N ILE A 22 -2.94 -2.82 -17.62
CA ILE A 22 -1.48 -3.01 -17.64
C ILE A 22 -0.84 -2.50 -16.34
N ASP A 23 -1.38 -1.43 -15.75
CA ASP A 23 -0.78 -0.75 -14.59
C ASP A 23 -0.84 -1.59 -13.30
N LEU A 24 -1.99 -2.23 -13.01
CA LEU A 24 -2.18 -3.01 -11.79
C LEU A 24 -1.26 -4.24 -11.70
N LYS A 25 -1.05 -4.95 -12.82
CA LYS A 25 -0.17 -6.13 -12.85
C LYS A 25 1.29 -5.74 -12.62
N GLN A 26 1.70 -4.59 -13.15
CA GLN A 26 3.05 -4.07 -12.97
C GLN A 26 3.27 -3.60 -11.53
N GLU A 27 2.29 -2.93 -10.92
CA GLU A 27 2.35 -2.52 -9.51
C GLU A 27 2.42 -3.72 -8.57
N LEU A 28 1.60 -4.76 -8.81
CA LEU A 28 1.65 -6.02 -8.04
C LEU A 28 2.99 -6.76 -8.20
N ALA A 29 3.53 -6.82 -9.42
CA ALA A 29 4.83 -7.44 -9.65
C ALA A 29 5.94 -6.71 -8.88
N GLY A 30 5.92 -5.37 -8.88
CA GLY A 30 6.84 -4.56 -8.09
C GLY A 30 6.72 -4.85 -6.58
N LEU A 31 5.49 -4.91 -6.04
CA LEU A 31 5.27 -5.23 -4.64
C LEU A 31 5.74 -6.65 -4.26
N GLN A 32 5.57 -7.64 -5.15
CA GLN A 32 6.04 -9.00 -4.93
C GLN A 32 7.57 -9.06 -4.85
N ILE A 33 8.27 -8.30 -5.69
CA ILE A 33 9.73 -8.19 -5.66
C ILE A 33 10.18 -7.60 -4.32
N LEU A 34 9.61 -6.44 -3.94
CA LEU A 34 9.95 -5.79 -2.66
C LEU A 34 9.64 -6.68 -1.46
N HIS A 35 8.53 -7.43 -1.50
CA HIS A 35 8.17 -8.40 -0.47
C HIS A 35 9.24 -9.48 -0.31
N ASN A 36 9.69 -10.07 -1.41
CA ASN A 36 10.72 -11.11 -1.37
C ASN A 36 12.07 -10.55 -0.88
N GLU A 37 12.48 -9.38 -1.39
CA GLU A 37 13.70 -8.71 -0.95
C GLU A 37 13.68 -8.43 0.56
N CYS A 38 12.62 -7.79 1.05
CA CYS A 38 12.51 -7.46 2.47
C CYS A 38 12.41 -8.71 3.36
N LYS A 39 11.81 -9.80 2.86
CA LYS A 39 11.81 -11.08 3.59
C LYS A 39 13.19 -11.68 3.72
N GLU A 40 13.94 -11.70 2.63
CA GLU A 40 15.31 -12.22 2.58
C GLU A 40 16.23 -11.39 3.49
N ASP A 41 16.18 -10.06 3.36
CA ASP A 41 17.01 -9.13 4.15
C ASP A 41 16.75 -9.25 5.66
N CYS A 42 15.49 -9.48 6.05
CA CYS A 42 15.08 -9.50 7.46
C CYS A 42 15.03 -10.91 8.07
N GLY A 43 15.16 -11.96 7.25
CA GLY A 43 15.06 -13.35 7.68
C GLY A 43 13.67 -13.75 8.22
N VAL A 44 12.61 -13.08 7.79
CA VAL A 44 11.23 -13.41 8.22
C VAL A 44 10.61 -14.44 7.28
N THR A 45 9.90 -15.41 7.85
CA THR A 45 9.18 -16.45 7.10
C THR A 45 7.77 -16.02 6.74
N ASP A 46 7.18 -16.66 5.71
CA ASP A 46 5.76 -16.46 5.39
C ASP A 46 4.84 -16.82 6.57
N GLY A 47 5.21 -17.84 7.35
CA GLY A 47 4.46 -18.25 8.54
C GLY A 47 4.37 -17.15 9.59
N GLU A 48 5.49 -16.51 9.90
CA GLU A 48 5.54 -15.38 10.84
C GLU A 48 4.72 -14.17 10.35
N LEU A 49 4.78 -13.86 9.05
CA LEU A 49 3.96 -12.79 8.46
C LEU A 49 2.47 -13.12 8.49
N ASP A 50 2.10 -14.38 8.26
CA ASP A 50 0.72 -14.84 8.33
C ASP A 50 0.19 -14.81 9.77
N GLU A 51 1.00 -15.20 10.75
CA GLU A 51 0.67 -15.11 12.17
C GLU A 51 0.54 -13.66 12.62
N ALA A 52 1.45 -12.78 12.21
CA ALA A 52 1.35 -11.34 12.45
C ALA A 52 0.05 -10.77 11.89
N ARG A 53 -0.33 -11.16 10.68
CA ARG A 53 -1.56 -10.68 10.04
C ARG A 53 -2.84 -11.22 10.70
N LYS A 54 -2.85 -12.49 11.12
CA LYS A 54 -4.04 -13.17 11.65
C LYS A 54 -4.24 -12.94 13.14
N GLN A 55 -3.14 -12.95 13.91
CA GLN A 55 -3.14 -12.95 15.37
C GLN A 55 -2.57 -11.67 15.96
N GLY A 56 -2.03 -10.76 15.13
CA GLY A 56 -1.37 -9.54 15.63
C GLY A 56 -0.04 -9.80 16.33
N GLN A 57 0.56 -10.98 16.14
CA GLN A 57 1.86 -11.31 16.74
C GLN A 57 3.00 -10.64 15.95
N LEU A 58 3.45 -9.49 16.43
CA LEU A 58 4.54 -8.74 15.82
C LEU A 58 5.87 -9.13 16.48
N THR A 59 6.69 -9.90 15.78
CA THR A 59 8.07 -10.21 16.18
C THR A 59 9.04 -9.12 15.72
N ASP A 60 10.28 -9.13 16.23
CA ASP A 60 11.32 -8.19 15.79
C ASP A 60 11.61 -8.31 14.27
N ASN A 61 11.61 -9.54 13.73
CA ASN A 61 11.83 -9.77 12.30
C ASN A 61 10.66 -9.24 11.46
N VAL A 62 9.42 -9.38 11.94
CA VAL A 62 8.24 -8.76 11.30
C VAL A 62 8.37 -7.25 11.32
N GLY A 63 8.85 -6.65 12.42
CA GLY A 63 9.11 -5.20 12.50
C GLY A 63 10.10 -4.72 11.47
N LYS A 64 11.25 -5.40 11.34
CA LYS A 64 12.25 -5.12 10.32
C LYS A 64 11.70 -5.25 8.90
N TYR A 65 10.93 -6.32 8.64
CA TYR A 65 10.29 -6.51 7.35
C TYR A 65 9.35 -5.37 7.00
N VAL A 66 8.47 -4.95 7.92
CA VAL A 66 7.54 -3.86 7.61
C VAL A 66 8.27 -2.52 7.51
N PHE A 67 9.33 -2.30 8.29
CA PHE A 67 10.19 -1.14 8.14
C PHE A 67 10.81 -1.08 6.74
N CYS A 68 11.37 -2.19 6.26
CA CYS A 68 11.92 -2.32 4.92
C CYS A 68 10.86 -2.03 3.84
N MET A 69 9.67 -2.63 3.96
CA MET A 69 8.58 -2.38 3.02
C MET A 69 8.16 -0.90 3.02
N ALA A 70 8.05 -0.27 4.20
CA ALA A 70 7.67 1.12 4.31
C ALA A 70 8.70 2.05 3.65
N LYS A 71 9.99 1.76 3.79
CA LYS A 71 11.07 2.46 3.08
C LYS A 71 10.98 2.30 1.58
N LYS A 72 10.97 1.06 1.08
CA LYS A 72 11.03 0.79 -0.36
C LYS A 72 9.77 1.22 -1.11
N THR A 73 8.62 1.29 -0.44
CA THR A 73 7.37 1.79 -1.02
C THR A 73 7.22 3.32 -0.92
N GLY A 74 8.16 4.01 -0.24
CA GLY A 74 8.16 5.46 -0.07
C GLY A 74 7.23 5.97 1.04
N LEU A 75 6.67 5.08 1.88
CA LEU A 75 5.90 5.47 3.07
C LEU A 75 6.80 6.07 4.16
N LEU A 76 8.07 5.65 4.21
CA LEU A 76 9.13 6.29 4.98
C LEU A 76 10.14 6.92 4.03
N THR A 77 10.55 8.15 4.31
CA THR A 77 11.70 8.79 3.63
C THR A 77 13.02 8.17 4.09
N ASP A 78 14.13 8.49 3.45
CA ASP A 78 15.47 8.03 3.84
C ASP A 78 15.87 8.44 5.27
N ASP A 79 15.35 9.58 5.75
CA ASP A 79 15.52 10.05 7.14
C ASP A 79 14.55 9.40 8.15
N ASN A 80 13.90 8.31 7.74
CA ASN A 80 12.90 7.58 8.52
C ASN A 80 11.64 8.40 8.84
N LYS A 81 11.31 9.42 8.04
CA LYS A 81 10.10 10.23 8.28
C LYS A 81 8.90 9.66 7.56
N VAL A 82 7.73 9.71 8.18
CA VAL A 82 6.49 9.27 7.53
C VAL A 82 6.12 10.24 6.41
N ASN A 83 6.02 9.72 5.19
CA ASN A 83 5.58 10.47 4.03
C ASN A 83 4.05 10.53 3.98
N LYS A 84 3.49 11.54 4.66
CA LYS A 84 2.04 11.73 4.79
C LYS A 84 1.35 11.93 3.44
N ASP A 85 2.05 12.50 2.46
CA ASP A 85 1.49 12.73 1.13
C ASP A 85 1.32 11.43 0.35
N VAL A 86 2.31 10.52 0.40
CA VAL A 86 2.20 9.18 -0.19
C VAL A 86 1.07 8.38 0.46
N ILE A 87 0.85 8.50 1.78
CA ILE A 87 -0.29 7.87 2.47
C ILE A 87 -1.62 8.40 1.91
N LYS A 88 -1.77 9.73 1.80
CA LYS A 88 -2.98 10.35 1.24
C LYS A 88 -3.22 9.95 -0.21
N GLU A 89 -2.16 9.88 -1.00
CA GLU A 89 -2.26 9.49 -2.41
C GLU A 89 -2.72 8.04 -2.56
N ARG A 90 -2.06 7.11 -1.86
CA ARG A 90 -2.33 5.67 -1.98
C ARG A 90 -3.66 5.25 -1.35
N PHE A 91 -4.02 5.84 -0.21
CA PHE A 91 -5.17 5.39 0.58
C PHE A 91 -6.34 6.38 0.59
N GLY A 92 -6.08 7.68 0.36
CA GLY A 92 -7.08 8.73 0.54
C GLY A 92 -8.20 8.71 -0.49
N LYS A 93 -7.95 8.18 -1.70
CA LYS A 93 -9.01 7.97 -2.70
C LYS A 93 -10.00 6.88 -2.30
N ARG A 94 -9.54 5.88 -1.53
CA ARG A 94 -10.35 4.72 -1.13
C ARG A 94 -11.10 5.00 0.17
N ASP A 95 -10.38 5.47 1.18
CA ASP A 95 -10.92 5.65 2.53
C ASP A 95 -10.41 6.95 3.17
N PRO A 96 -10.86 8.13 2.71
CA PRO A 96 -10.34 9.42 3.16
C PRO A 96 -10.46 9.61 4.69
N GLN A 97 -11.59 9.19 5.27
CA GLN A 97 -11.79 9.26 6.73
C GLN A 97 -10.83 8.36 7.52
N VAL A 98 -10.42 7.23 6.95
CA VAL A 98 -9.48 6.32 7.62
C VAL A 98 -8.08 6.88 7.53
N VAL A 99 -7.71 7.47 6.40
CA VAL A 99 -6.42 8.17 6.25
C VAL A 99 -6.28 9.29 7.27
N ASP A 100 -7.27 10.16 7.41
CA ASP A 100 -7.22 11.23 8.40
C ASP A 100 -7.10 10.68 9.82
N ASN A 101 -7.81 9.58 10.13
CA ASN A 101 -7.70 8.94 11.43
C ASN A 101 -6.30 8.37 11.69
N ILE A 102 -5.69 7.72 10.70
CA ILE A 102 -4.34 7.16 10.80
C ILE A 102 -3.30 8.27 10.97
N LEU A 103 -3.38 9.32 10.14
CA LEU A 103 -2.44 10.44 10.18
C LEU A 103 -2.50 11.20 11.52
N ASN A 104 -3.68 11.32 12.11
CA ASN A 104 -3.87 12.07 13.35
C ASN A 104 -3.63 11.23 14.61
N ASN A 105 -3.95 9.93 14.59
CA ASN A 105 -3.96 9.10 15.81
C ASN A 105 -2.86 8.03 15.83
N CYS A 106 -2.40 7.55 14.68
CA CYS A 106 -1.38 6.50 14.63
C CYS A 106 0.03 7.04 14.40
N ILE A 107 0.16 8.19 13.74
CA ILE A 107 1.46 8.81 13.43
C ILE A 107 1.67 10.01 14.37
N THR A 108 2.23 9.73 15.55
CA THR A 108 2.47 10.74 16.59
C THR A 108 3.86 11.34 16.54
N GLU A 109 4.81 10.67 15.89
CA GLU A 109 6.20 11.09 15.76
C GLU A 109 6.55 11.30 14.28
N ASP A 110 7.39 12.30 14.01
CA ASP A 110 7.79 12.62 12.64
C ASP A 110 8.85 11.66 12.10
N THR A 111 9.67 11.06 12.97
CA THR A 111 10.68 10.05 12.65
C THR A 111 10.33 8.72 13.30
N VAL A 112 10.52 7.62 12.59
CA VAL A 112 10.05 6.30 13.00
C VAL A 112 11.22 5.32 12.97
N ASP A 113 11.48 4.61 14.05
CA ASP A 113 12.41 3.47 14.03
C ASP A 113 11.67 2.14 13.80
N GLU A 114 12.40 1.02 13.81
CA GLU A 114 11.81 -0.32 13.64
C GLU A 114 10.74 -0.65 14.69
N LYS A 115 10.81 -0.07 15.89
CA LYS A 115 9.81 -0.29 16.95
C LYS A 115 8.63 0.66 16.78
N GLY A 116 8.88 1.89 16.36
CA GLY A 116 7.87 2.89 16.05
C GLY A 116 6.97 2.42 14.92
N ILE A 117 7.52 1.79 13.88
CA ILE A 117 6.70 1.33 12.75
C ILE A 117 5.74 0.23 13.19
N LEU A 118 6.15 -0.66 14.09
CA LEU A 118 5.27 -1.68 14.68
C LEU A 118 4.08 -1.06 15.42
N LYS A 119 4.32 -0.01 16.22
CA LYS A 119 3.24 0.71 16.91
C LYS A 119 2.27 1.35 15.92
N ILE A 120 2.79 1.94 14.85
CA ILE A 120 1.96 2.54 13.79
C ILE A 120 1.08 1.46 13.14
N ILE A 121 1.65 0.31 12.75
CA ILE A 121 0.90 -0.78 12.10
C ILE A 121 -0.15 -1.34 13.06
N GLN A 122 0.20 -1.55 14.33
CA GLN A 122 -0.75 -1.99 15.36
C GLN A 122 -1.94 -1.03 15.45
N CYS A 123 -1.68 0.27 15.55
CA CYS A 123 -2.74 1.29 15.59
C CYS A 123 -3.61 1.29 14.32
N ILE A 124 -3.01 1.10 13.15
CA ILE A 124 -3.74 0.98 11.88
C ILE A 124 -4.62 -0.27 11.91
N MET A 125 -4.08 -1.42 12.34
CA MET A 125 -4.84 -2.67 12.44
C MET A 125 -6.01 -2.55 13.41
N ASP A 126 -5.83 -1.88 14.55
CA ASP A 126 -6.90 -1.65 15.52
C ASP A 126 -7.97 -0.70 14.96
N THR A 127 -7.54 0.34 14.23
CA THR A 127 -8.43 1.29 13.54
C THR A 127 -9.28 0.62 12.47
N TYR A 128 -8.69 -0.26 11.64
CA TYR A 128 -9.41 -1.02 10.62
C TYR A 128 -10.21 -2.20 11.19
N GLY A 129 -9.68 -2.87 12.21
CA GLY A 129 -10.29 -4.00 12.89
C GLY A 129 -11.58 -3.61 13.60
N SER A 130 -11.60 -2.42 14.21
CA SER A 130 -12.80 -1.85 14.85
C SER A 130 -13.94 -1.56 13.87
N LYS A 131 -13.69 -1.51 12.56
CA LYS A 131 -14.70 -1.28 11.51
C LYS A 131 -15.15 -2.54 10.78
N LYS A 132 -14.56 -3.73 11.00
CA LYS A 132 -15.11 -4.95 10.40
C LYS A 132 -16.42 -5.30 11.11
N PRO A 133 -17.57 -5.36 10.40
CA PRO A 133 -18.74 -5.97 10.99
C PRO A 133 -18.39 -7.42 11.33
N GLN A 134 -18.63 -7.83 12.57
CA GLN A 134 -18.70 -9.25 12.91
C GLN A 134 -19.79 -9.84 12.00
N LYS A 135 -19.37 -10.63 11.02
CA LYS A 135 -20.29 -11.47 10.23
C LYS A 135 -20.54 -12.76 10.99
#